data_AF-A0A914Z730-F1
#
_entry.id   AF-A0A914Z730-F1
#
_cell.length_a   1.000
_cell.length_b   1.000
_cell.length_c   1.000
_cell.angle_alpha   90.00
_cell.angle_beta   90.00
_cell.angle_gamma   90.00
#
_symmetry.space_group_name_H-M   'P 1'
#
loop_
_entity.id
_entity.type
_entity.pdbx_description
1 polymer ?
#
loop_
_entity_poly.entity_id
_entity_poly.type
_entity_poly.pdbx_seq_one_letter_code
_entity_poly.pdbx_strand_id
1 'polypeptide(L)'
;MATEKSVAMLDEIGIKAAQLFKCESAEEAEKFVNCSLDTTACRCLPADGTVSCSCMQNNVLLKNLNKNALPVKLHDHWIEPTTDRSIVARLNAEPRLQVSVQGLKLKSVIDQNSCKAELHKLSGCSSCVEGAIATFTCTTDFGTAEAHVICDKAVSFPLKCSQRGQFQSINLFFDFAKVDMTCTIKCPSNSAELIIRGLLHHSVEENPWSVRKAADEKENESFIMPILSALQDFWTTTYTLMIVTLIVAAIIAIVILKILKYFI
;
A
#
# COMPACT_ATOMS: atom_id res chain seq x y z
N MET A 1 24.51 -14.42 8.02
CA MET A 1 23.58 -13.31 8.26
C MET A 1 22.36 -13.60 7.41
N ALA A 2 21.24 -14.01 8.01
CA ALA A 2 20.10 -14.52 7.26
C ALA A 2 19.37 -13.33 6.62
N THR A 3 19.48 -13.18 5.30
CA THR A 3 18.63 -12.28 4.52
C THR A 3 17.18 -12.70 4.71
N GLU A 4 16.41 -11.81 5.32
CA GLU A 4 14.98 -11.93 5.53
C GLU A 4 14.29 -11.97 4.15
N LYS A 5 13.91 -13.17 3.72
CA LYS A 5 13.17 -13.37 2.47
C LYS A 5 11.71 -12.98 2.72
N SER A 6 11.34 -11.76 2.34
CA SER A 6 9.95 -11.32 2.33
C SER A 6 9.22 -11.95 1.14
N VAL A 7 8.00 -12.39 1.39
CA VAL A 7 7.10 -12.96 0.36
C VAL A 7 5.99 -11.96 0.12
N ALA A 8 5.76 -11.63 -1.15
CA ALA A 8 4.72 -10.70 -1.54
C ALA A 8 4.03 -11.14 -2.83
N MET A 9 2.79 -10.69 -3.00
CA MET A 9 2.06 -10.86 -4.25
C MET A 9 2.41 -9.73 -5.21
N LEU A 10 2.80 -10.04 -6.44
CA LEU A 10 3.16 -9.03 -7.45
C LEU A 10 2.03 -8.84 -8.44
N ASP A 11 1.75 -7.59 -8.80
CA ASP A 11 0.91 -7.22 -9.94
C ASP A 11 1.65 -7.47 -11.27
N GLU A 12 0.98 -7.32 -12.42
CA GLU A 12 1.59 -7.64 -13.72
C GLU A 12 2.90 -6.87 -13.99
N ILE A 13 2.98 -5.65 -13.47
CA ILE A 13 4.14 -4.77 -13.61
C ILE A 13 5.25 -5.19 -12.64
N GLY A 14 4.90 -5.50 -11.40
CA GLY A 14 5.81 -6.11 -10.43
C GLY A 14 6.36 -7.44 -10.91
N ILE A 15 5.57 -8.25 -11.62
CA ILE A 15 6.03 -9.49 -12.26
C ILE A 15 7.04 -9.17 -13.37
N LYS A 16 6.75 -8.23 -14.27
CA LYS A 16 7.70 -7.85 -15.34
C LYS A 16 8.99 -7.27 -14.76
N ALA A 17 8.91 -6.49 -13.69
CA ALA A 17 10.08 -5.99 -12.97
C ALA A 17 10.84 -7.13 -12.26
N ALA A 18 10.14 -8.06 -11.56
CA ALA A 18 10.70 -9.27 -10.94
C ALA A 18 11.48 -10.14 -11.91
N GLN A 19 11.03 -10.15 -13.15
CA GLN A 19 11.59 -10.98 -14.20
C GLN A 19 12.72 -10.29 -14.97
N LEU A 20 13.09 -9.05 -14.63
CA LEU A 20 14.18 -8.34 -15.29
C LEU A 20 15.46 -9.16 -15.26
N PHE A 21 15.83 -9.70 -14.10
CA PHE A 21 16.93 -10.64 -13.95
C PHE A 21 16.42 -11.94 -13.32
N LYS A 22 16.68 -13.07 -13.98
CA LYS A 22 16.40 -14.41 -13.46
C LYS A 22 17.71 -15.12 -13.21
N CYS A 23 17.92 -15.54 -11.97
CA CYS A 23 19.07 -16.34 -11.55
C CYS A 23 18.54 -17.64 -10.94
N GLU A 24 19.29 -18.75 -11.06
CA GLU A 24 18.82 -20.06 -10.58
C GLU A 24 18.92 -20.18 -9.06
N SER A 25 19.84 -19.43 -8.43
CA SER A 25 20.04 -19.43 -6.99
C SER A 25 20.25 -18.03 -6.40
N ALA A 26 20.07 -17.93 -5.08
CA ALA A 26 20.35 -16.70 -4.35
C ALA A 26 21.85 -16.34 -4.39
N GLU A 27 22.74 -17.33 -4.40
CA GLU A 27 24.18 -17.10 -4.45
C GLU A 27 24.61 -16.55 -5.82
N GLU A 28 24.03 -17.06 -6.90
CA GLU A 28 24.22 -16.53 -8.25
C GLU A 28 23.66 -15.11 -8.39
N ALA A 29 22.52 -14.83 -7.77
CA ALA A 29 21.94 -13.49 -7.75
C ALA A 29 22.85 -12.48 -7.01
N GLU A 30 23.43 -12.88 -5.88
CA GLU A 30 24.37 -12.04 -5.12
C GLU A 30 25.66 -11.75 -5.89
N LYS A 31 26.20 -12.76 -6.59
CA LYS A 31 27.44 -12.63 -7.37
C LYS A 31 27.20 -12.16 -8.81
N PHE A 32 25.95 -12.05 -9.22
CA PHE A 32 25.51 -11.76 -10.58
C PHE A 32 26.17 -12.66 -11.63
N VAL A 33 26.17 -13.98 -11.36
CA VAL A 33 26.77 -15.01 -12.24
C VAL A 33 25.65 -15.83 -12.88
N ASN A 34 25.71 -16.05 -14.20
CA ASN A 34 24.71 -16.82 -14.97
C ASN A 34 23.26 -16.33 -14.88
N CYS A 35 23.03 -15.09 -14.45
CA CYS A 35 21.70 -14.50 -14.47
C CYS A 35 21.29 -14.11 -15.90
N SER A 36 20.10 -14.49 -16.34
CA SER A 36 19.53 -14.09 -17.62
C SER A 36 18.76 -12.77 -17.48
N LEU A 37 19.05 -11.80 -18.35
CA LEU A 37 18.31 -10.54 -18.48
C LEU A 37 17.14 -10.73 -19.45
N ASP A 38 15.94 -10.29 -19.06
CA ASP A 38 14.83 -10.13 -20.00
C ASP A 38 15.03 -8.86 -20.83
N THR A 39 15.49 -9.04 -22.07
CA THR A 39 15.78 -7.94 -23.00
C THR A 39 14.53 -7.13 -23.40
N THR A 40 13.32 -7.67 -23.19
CA THR A 40 12.08 -6.95 -23.50
C THR A 40 11.75 -5.86 -22.45
N ALA A 41 12.34 -5.96 -21.26
CA ALA A 41 12.16 -5.00 -20.17
C ALA A 41 13.11 -3.79 -20.26
N CYS A 42 14.00 -3.75 -21.26
CA CYS A 42 14.95 -2.67 -21.50
C CYS A 42 14.74 -2.03 -22.88
N ARG A 43 14.82 -0.70 -22.94
CA ARG A 43 14.86 0.06 -24.19
C ARG A 43 16.23 0.71 -24.35
N CYS A 44 16.93 0.34 -25.41
CA CYS A 44 18.19 0.95 -25.78
C CYS A 44 17.98 1.88 -26.98
N LEU A 45 18.41 3.13 -26.83
CA LEU A 45 18.40 4.12 -27.89
C LEU A 45 19.86 4.45 -28.26
N PRO A 46 20.17 4.51 -29.56
CA PRO A 46 21.45 5.06 -29.99
C PRO A 46 21.49 6.56 -29.65
N ALA A 47 22.56 6.97 -29.01
CA ALA A 47 22.95 8.36 -28.82
C ALA A 47 24.29 8.58 -29.53
N ASP A 48 24.64 9.82 -29.90
CA ASP A 48 25.85 10.08 -30.68
C ASP A 48 27.11 9.52 -29.98
N GLY A 49 27.65 8.44 -30.56
CA GLY A 49 28.82 7.71 -30.06
C GLY A 49 28.60 6.79 -28.85
N THR A 50 27.38 6.70 -28.30
CA THR A 50 27.09 5.86 -27.12
C THR A 50 25.71 5.20 -27.22
N VAL A 51 25.53 4.04 -26.60
CA VAL A 51 24.21 3.40 -26.49
C VAL A 51 23.66 3.69 -25.09
N SER A 52 22.50 4.33 -25.02
CA SER A 52 21.80 4.57 -23.76
C SER A 52 20.68 3.57 -23.59
N CYS A 53 20.77 2.73 -22.56
CA CYS A 53 19.75 1.74 -22.22
C CYS A 53 19.01 2.13 -20.95
N SER A 54 17.68 2.19 -21.04
CA SER A 54 16.79 2.39 -19.89
C SER A 54 15.96 1.12 -19.67
N CYS A 55 16.18 0.47 -18.53
CA CYS A 55 15.42 -0.69 -18.08
C CYS A 55 14.35 -0.29 -17.06
N MET A 56 13.29 -1.11 -16.92
CA MET A 56 12.39 -0.95 -15.78
C MET A 56 13.18 -1.14 -14.47
N GLN A 57 13.16 -0.14 -13.59
CA GLN A 57 13.98 -0.14 -12.38
C GLN A 57 13.48 -1.16 -11.33
N ASN A 58 14.42 -1.77 -10.60
CA ASN A 58 14.17 -2.67 -9.47
C ASN A 58 13.46 -1.99 -8.27
N ASN A 59 13.34 -0.65 -8.26
CA ASN A 59 12.58 0.06 -7.23
C ASN A 59 11.08 -0.24 -7.27
N VAL A 60 10.52 -0.54 -8.46
CA VAL A 60 9.12 -0.94 -8.65
C VAL A 60 8.84 -2.26 -7.97
N LEU A 61 9.76 -3.21 -8.12
CA LEU A 61 9.76 -4.49 -7.41
C LEU A 61 9.72 -4.32 -5.90
N LEU A 62 10.70 -3.59 -5.34
CA LEU A 62 10.82 -3.38 -3.90
C LEU A 62 9.60 -2.64 -3.33
N LYS A 63 9.05 -1.69 -4.08
CA LYS A 63 7.82 -0.97 -3.72
C LYS A 63 6.59 -1.89 -3.73
N ASN A 64 6.45 -2.75 -4.74
CA ASN A 64 5.35 -3.71 -4.84
C ASN A 64 5.48 -4.84 -3.82
N LEU A 65 6.70 -5.31 -3.53
CA LEU A 65 6.99 -6.25 -2.45
C LEU A 65 6.58 -5.70 -1.07
N ASN A 66 6.93 -4.43 -0.79
CA ASN A 66 6.56 -3.80 0.47
C ASN A 66 5.05 -3.53 0.58
N LYS A 67 4.39 -3.19 -0.53
CA LYS A 67 2.94 -2.93 -0.54
C LYS A 67 2.12 -4.20 -0.34
N ASN A 68 2.58 -5.33 -0.89
CA ASN A 68 1.82 -6.59 -0.92
C ASN A 68 2.47 -7.68 -0.06
N ALA A 69 3.18 -7.28 1.00
CA ALA A 69 3.79 -8.22 1.94
C ALA A 69 2.71 -9.06 2.63
N LEU A 70 2.93 -10.37 2.72
CA LEU A 70 2.01 -11.27 3.42
C LEU A 70 1.94 -10.93 4.93
N PRO A 71 0.77 -11.10 5.59
CA PRO A 71 -0.46 -11.68 5.06
C PRO A 71 -1.28 -10.70 4.20
N VAL A 72 -1.80 -11.19 3.07
CA VAL A 72 -2.63 -10.41 2.14
C VAL A 72 -4.01 -11.06 2.02
N LYS A 73 -5.07 -10.26 2.06
CA LYS A 73 -6.43 -10.73 1.80
C LYS A 73 -6.71 -10.65 0.30
N LEU A 74 -6.99 -11.78 -0.33
CA LEU A 74 -7.39 -11.86 -1.74
C LEU A 74 -8.84 -12.32 -1.81
N HIS A 75 -9.74 -11.41 -2.17
CA HIS A 75 -11.20 -11.60 -2.05
C HIS A 75 -11.55 -12.03 -0.61
N ASP A 76 -12.29 -13.12 -0.41
CA ASP A 76 -12.68 -13.61 0.92
C ASP A 76 -11.67 -14.56 1.57
N HIS A 77 -10.46 -14.67 1.02
CA HIS A 77 -9.44 -15.58 1.50
C HIS A 77 -8.22 -14.82 2.01
N TRP A 78 -7.62 -15.29 3.09
CA TRP A 78 -6.34 -14.77 3.57
C TRP A 78 -5.21 -15.63 3.03
N ILE A 79 -4.21 -15.01 2.45
CA ILE A 79 -2.96 -15.65 2.06
C ILE A 79 -1.95 -15.30 3.15
N GLU A 80 -1.46 -16.31 3.86
CA GLU A 80 -0.64 -16.13 5.05
C GLU A 80 0.65 -16.95 4.94
N PRO A 81 1.79 -16.44 5.43
CA PRO A 81 2.98 -17.24 5.57
C PRO A 81 2.85 -18.12 6.82
N THR A 82 3.21 -19.38 6.71
CA THR A 82 3.32 -20.28 7.85
C THR A 82 4.70 -20.19 8.49
N THR A 83 4.84 -20.80 9.67
CA THR A 83 6.12 -20.88 10.40
C THR A 83 7.22 -21.61 9.63
N ASP A 84 6.87 -22.52 8.72
CA ASP A 84 7.80 -23.22 7.83
C ASP A 84 8.08 -22.48 6.50
N ARG A 85 7.62 -21.21 6.38
CA ARG A 85 7.73 -20.37 5.18
C ARG A 85 6.97 -20.90 3.96
N SER A 86 6.07 -21.85 4.13
CA SER A 86 5.06 -22.13 3.11
C SER A 86 4.01 -21.02 3.08
N ILE A 87 3.28 -20.94 1.97
CA ILE A 87 2.21 -19.97 1.78
C ILE A 87 0.91 -20.75 1.82
N VAL A 88 0.01 -20.40 2.74
CA VAL A 88 -1.30 -21.04 2.87
C VAL A 88 -2.42 -20.06 2.57
N ALA A 89 -3.50 -20.58 1.99
CA ALA A 89 -4.73 -19.84 1.82
C ALA A 89 -5.74 -20.28 2.90
N ARG A 90 -6.10 -19.37 3.79
CA ARG A 90 -7.19 -19.56 4.75
C ARG A 90 -8.50 -19.20 4.07
N LEU A 91 -9.32 -20.23 3.86
CA LEU A 91 -10.59 -20.11 3.16
C LEU A 91 -11.72 -19.75 4.13
N ASN A 92 -12.54 -18.75 3.81
CA ASN A 92 -13.85 -18.53 4.43
C ASN A 92 -14.90 -19.32 3.64
N ALA A 93 -14.92 -20.63 3.81
CA ALA A 93 -15.90 -21.51 3.18
C ALA A 93 -16.95 -21.96 4.21
N GLU A 94 -18.19 -22.18 3.76
CA GLU A 94 -19.22 -22.91 4.51
C GLU A 94 -19.11 -24.41 4.20
N PRO A 95 -18.45 -25.23 5.05
CA PRO A 95 -18.27 -26.63 4.75
C PRO A 95 -19.61 -27.36 4.87
N ARG A 96 -19.95 -28.16 3.85
CA ARG A 96 -21.05 -29.12 3.94
C ARG A 96 -20.51 -30.44 4.50
N LEU A 97 -20.92 -30.78 5.72
CA LEU A 97 -20.56 -32.04 6.35
C LEU A 97 -21.70 -33.05 6.19
N GLN A 98 -21.39 -34.19 5.58
CA GLN A 98 -22.29 -35.35 5.59
C GLN A 98 -21.89 -36.29 6.73
N VAL A 99 -22.79 -36.48 7.69
CA VAL A 99 -22.57 -37.38 8.84
C VAL A 99 -23.47 -38.60 8.68
N SER A 100 -22.88 -39.81 8.72
CA SER A 100 -23.61 -41.08 8.72
C SER A 100 -23.48 -41.74 10.10
N VAL A 101 -24.61 -42.10 10.69
CA VAL A 101 -24.67 -42.65 12.05
C VAL A 101 -25.54 -43.90 12.04
N GLN A 102 -25.03 -45.02 12.56
CA GLN A 102 -25.77 -46.29 12.68
C GLN A 102 -26.06 -46.61 14.15
N GLY A 103 -27.25 -47.14 14.42
CA GLY A 103 -27.62 -47.65 15.75
C GLY A 103 -27.89 -46.58 16.82
N LEU A 104 -27.90 -45.30 16.47
CA LEU A 104 -28.20 -44.18 17.38
C LEU A 104 -29.50 -43.47 16.98
N LYS A 105 -30.18 -42.85 17.96
CA LYS A 105 -31.33 -41.98 17.73
C LYS A 105 -30.87 -40.52 17.76
N LEU A 106 -31.14 -39.78 16.69
CA LEU A 106 -30.90 -38.34 16.62
C LEU A 106 -31.98 -37.61 17.41
N LYS A 107 -31.55 -36.74 18.33
CA LYS A 107 -32.40 -35.75 18.99
C LYS A 107 -31.86 -34.37 18.63
N SER A 108 -32.63 -33.61 17.87
CA SER A 108 -32.29 -32.22 17.55
C SER A 108 -32.72 -31.33 18.73
N VAL A 109 -31.79 -30.54 19.25
CA VAL A 109 -32.06 -29.46 20.21
C VAL A 109 -31.66 -28.18 19.50
N ILE A 110 -32.61 -27.27 19.32
CA ILE A 110 -32.40 -25.99 18.65
C ILE A 110 -32.69 -24.92 19.69
N ASP A 111 -31.67 -24.13 20.01
CA ASP A 111 -31.84 -22.95 20.85
C ASP A 111 -32.53 -21.87 20.00
N GLN A 112 -33.76 -21.51 20.37
CA GLN A 112 -34.57 -20.51 19.67
C GLN A 112 -34.13 -19.10 20.04
N ASN A 113 -32.90 -18.75 19.66
CA ASN A 113 -32.34 -17.45 19.96
C ASN A 113 -32.73 -16.44 18.88
N SER A 114 -33.08 -15.24 19.31
CA SER A 114 -33.29 -14.09 18.46
C SER A 114 -32.04 -13.23 18.43
N CYS A 115 -31.72 -12.65 17.28
CA CYS A 115 -30.56 -11.78 17.11
C CYS A 115 -30.94 -10.43 16.52
N LYS A 116 -30.17 -9.41 16.90
CA LYS A 116 -30.21 -8.06 16.32
C LYS A 116 -28.79 -7.55 16.19
N ALA A 117 -28.44 -6.97 15.04
CA ALA A 117 -27.17 -6.30 14.86
C ALA A 117 -27.37 -4.87 14.39
N GLU A 118 -26.41 -4.02 14.73
CA GLU A 118 -26.39 -2.61 14.40
C GLU A 118 -25.02 -2.23 13.84
N LEU A 119 -25.00 -1.44 12.76
CA LEU A 119 -23.79 -0.87 12.19
C LEU A 119 -23.40 0.39 12.95
N HIS A 120 -22.15 0.47 13.40
CA HIS A 120 -21.59 1.69 14.02
C HIS A 120 -20.84 2.57 13.03
N LYS A 121 -20.00 1.94 12.20
CA LYS A 121 -19.09 2.66 11.31
C LYS A 121 -18.75 1.78 10.11
N LEU A 122 -18.69 2.41 8.94
CA LEU A 122 -18.15 1.83 7.71
C LEU A 122 -17.09 2.79 7.17
N SER A 123 -15.85 2.32 7.03
CA SER A 123 -14.75 3.14 6.51
C SER A 123 -13.71 2.30 5.77
N GLY A 124 -13.22 2.82 4.66
CA GLY A 124 -12.18 2.20 3.84
C GLY A 124 -12.33 2.63 2.39
N CYS A 125 -11.94 1.76 1.46
CA CYS A 125 -11.97 2.06 0.04
C CYS A 125 -12.90 1.14 -0.74
N SER A 126 -13.42 1.67 -1.86
CA SER A 126 -14.11 0.87 -2.87
C SER A 126 -13.12 0.48 -3.96
N SER A 127 -13.27 -0.73 -4.52
CA SER A 127 -12.44 -1.26 -5.61
C SER A 127 -10.95 -1.37 -5.27
N CYS A 128 -10.64 -1.71 -4.02
CA CYS A 128 -9.28 -1.86 -3.50
C CYS A 128 -9.09 -3.21 -2.79
N VAL A 129 -7.84 -3.61 -2.61
CA VAL A 129 -7.47 -4.87 -1.94
C VAL A 129 -7.66 -4.78 -0.42
N GLU A 130 -7.54 -3.59 0.15
CA GLU A 130 -7.71 -3.34 1.59
C GLU A 130 -9.18 -3.49 2.02
N GLY A 131 -10.11 -3.16 1.12
CA GLY A 131 -11.56 -3.19 1.36
C GLY A 131 -12.05 -2.10 2.32
N ALA A 132 -13.21 -2.34 2.91
CA ALA A 132 -13.86 -1.46 3.87
C ALA A 132 -14.14 -2.18 5.19
N ILE A 133 -13.73 -1.57 6.29
CA ILE A 133 -13.96 -2.10 7.63
C ILE A 133 -15.32 -1.59 8.12
N ALA A 134 -16.20 -2.55 8.41
CA ALA A 134 -17.51 -2.34 8.99
C ALA A 134 -17.50 -2.83 10.45
N THR A 135 -17.86 -1.95 11.38
CA THR A 135 -17.93 -2.28 12.80
C THR A 135 -19.38 -2.45 13.23
N PHE A 136 -19.70 -3.59 13.81
CA PHE A 136 -21.05 -3.97 14.23
C PHE A 136 -21.10 -4.29 15.73
N THR A 137 -22.26 -4.09 16.33
CA THR A 137 -22.62 -4.74 17.59
C THR A 137 -23.73 -5.75 17.31
N CYS A 138 -23.54 -7.01 17.72
CA CYS A 138 -24.61 -8.01 17.69
C CYS A 138 -25.07 -8.41 19.09
N THR A 139 -26.38 -8.39 19.30
CA THR A 139 -27.07 -8.78 20.54
C THR A 139 -27.94 -10.01 20.31
N THR A 140 -28.07 -10.85 21.33
CA THR A 140 -29.03 -11.96 21.35
C THR A 140 -29.82 -11.98 22.66
N ASP A 141 -31.02 -12.54 22.65
CA ASP A 141 -31.87 -12.70 23.83
C ASP A 141 -31.38 -13.81 24.78
N PHE A 142 -30.71 -14.83 24.26
CA PHE A 142 -30.27 -15.98 25.05
C PHE A 142 -28.83 -16.40 24.77
N GLY A 143 -28.03 -16.52 25.85
CA GLY A 143 -26.67 -17.06 25.82
C GLY A 143 -25.75 -16.38 24.79
N THR A 144 -25.17 -17.20 23.92
CA THR A 144 -24.38 -16.79 22.75
C THR A 144 -24.98 -17.39 21.51
N ALA A 145 -25.07 -16.62 20.43
CA ALA A 145 -25.61 -17.06 19.15
C ALA A 145 -24.68 -16.68 18.00
N GLU A 146 -24.77 -17.40 16.89
CA GLU A 146 -24.13 -17.05 15.63
C GLU A 146 -25.20 -16.67 14.62
N ALA A 147 -25.19 -15.41 14.19
CA ALA A 147 -26.11 -14.89 13.20
C ALA A 147 -25.46 -14.89 11.82
N HIS A 148 -26.23 -15.19 10.78
CA HIS A 148 -25.77 -15.07 9.39
C HIS A 148 -26.42 -13.86 8.73
N VAL A 149 -25.59 -12.94 8.26
CA VAL A 149 -26.03 -11.75 7.53
C VAL A 149 -25.98 -12.04 6.03
N ILE A 150 -27.07 -11.76 5.32
CA ILE A 150 -27.20 -11.97 3.88
C ILE A 150 -27.69 -10.67 3.25
N CYS A 151 -26.93 -10.11 2.30
CA CYS A 151 -27.28 -8.89 1.58
C CYS A 151 -27.49 -9.16 0.08
N ASP A 152 -28.24 -8.29 -0.60
CA ASP A 152 -28.66 -8.46 -2.01
C ASP A 152 -27.53 -8.54 -3.05
N LYS A 153 -26.29 -8.17 -2.68
CA LYS A 153 -25.13 -8.07 -3.59
C LYS A 153 -24.03 -9.13 -3.34
N ALA A 154 -24.42 -10.35 -2.98
CA ALA A 154 -23.51 -11.46 -2.67
C ALA A 154 -22.56 -11.20 -1.47
N VAL A 155 -22.87 -10.22 -0.63
CA VAL A 155 -22.18 -10.01 0.65
C VAL A 155 -22.89 -10.85 1.71
N SER A 156 -22.17 -11.85 2.24
CA SER A 156 -22.65 -12.68 3.34
C SER A 156 -21.54 -12.91 4.36
N PHE A 157 -21.86 -12.78 5.64
CA PHE A 157 -20.87 -12.98 6.70
C PHE A 157 -21.52 -13.39 8.02
N PRO A 158 -20.80 -14.16 8.87
CA PRO A 158 -21.27 -14.49 10.20
C PRO A 158 -20.99 -13.36 11.19
N LEU A 159 -21.87 -13.22 12.19
CA LEU A 159 -21.67 -12.36 13.37
C LEU A 159 -21.88 -13.17 14.64
N LYS A 160 -20.96 -13.03 15.60
CA LYS A 160 -21.14 -13.58 16.95
C LYS A 160 -21.96 -12.64 17.81
N CYS A 161 -22.96 -13.14 18.50
CA CYS A 161 -23.90 -12.34 19.26
C CYS A 161 -23.86 -12.78 20.73
N SER A 162 -23.94 -11.81 21.63
CA SER A 162 -24.03 -12.06 23.07
C SER A 162 -25.13 -11.23 23.70
N GLN A 163 -25.63 -11.65 24.87
CA GLN A 163 -26.66 -10.90 25.60
C GLN A 163 -26.25 -9.47 25.96
N ARG A 164 -24.95 -9.20 26.17
CA ARG A 164 -24.43 -7.86 26.48
C ARG A 164 -24.13 -7.02 25.24
N GLY A 165 -24.28 -7.60 24.05
CA GLY A 165 -23.80 -7.01 22.81
C GLY A 165 -22.32 -7.31 22.60
N GLN A 166 -22.00 -7.89 21.45
CA GLN A 166 -20.63 -8.20 21.05
C GLN A 166 -20.20 -7.27 19.92
N PHE A 167 -19.16 -6.48 20.18
CA PHE A 167 -18.56 -5.58 19.20
C PHE A 167 -17.57 -6.34 18.31
N GLN A 168 -17.72 -6.21 16.99
CA GLN A 168 -16.90 -6.89 15.99
C GLN A 168 -16.61 -6.00 14.80
N SER A 169 -15.42 -6.17 14.22
CA SER A 169 -15.00 -5.50 13.00
C SER A 169 -14.89 -6.54 11.88
N ILE A 170 -15.64 -6.34 10.81
CA ILE A 170 -15.66 -7.22 9.62
C ILE A 170 -15.13 -6.43 8.43
N ASN A 171 -14.24 -7.04 7.65
CA ASN A 171 -13.75 -6.44 6.41
C ASN A 171 -14.62 -6.88 5.23
N LEU A 172 -15.26 -5.92 4.58
CA LEU A 172 -16.21 -6.07 3.48
C LEU A 172 -15.63 -5.45 2.19
N PHE A 173 -15.96 -6.02 1.04
CA PHE A 173 -15.51 -5.52 -0.25
C PHE A 173 -16.67 -4.95 -1.04
N PHE A 174 -16.44 -3.77 -1.62
CA PHE A 174 -17.42 -3.08 -2.44
C PHE A 174 -16.75 -2.55 -3.70
N ASP A 175 -17.42 -2.70 -4.83
CA ASP A 175 -17.08 -2.15 -6.14
C ASP A 175 -17.65 -0.74 -6.37
N PHE A 176 -18.42 -0.22 -5.40
CA PHE A 176 -19.05 1.10 -5.44
C PHE A 176 -18.70 1.94 -4.20
N ALA A 177 -18.52 3.25 -4.40
CA ALA A 177 -18.17 4.19 -3.34
C ALA A 177 -19.35 4.51 -2.40
N LYS A 178 -20.59 4.56 -2.91
CA LYS A 178 -21.78 4.82 -2.10
C LYS A 178 -22.44 3.51 -1.71
N VAL A 179 -22.28 3.12 -0.44
CA VAL A 179 -22.89 1.92 0.12
C VAL A 179 -24.24 2.29 0.74
N ASP A 180 -25.31 1.69 0.21
CA ASP A 180 -26.66 1.72 0.78
C ASP A 180 -27.32 0.39 0.43
N MET A 181 -27.37 -0.52 1.41
CA MET A 181 -27.94 -1.85 1.22
C MET A 181 -28.72 -2.29 2.45
N THR A 182 -29.78 -3.03 2.20
CA THR A 182 -30.56 -3.72 3.24
C THR A 182 -30.14 -5.18 3.23
N CYS A 183 -29.82 -5.69 4.41
CA CYS A 183 -29.40 -7.06 4.65
C CYS A 183 -30.37 -7.74 5.60
N THR A 184 -30.52 -9.05 5.46
CA THR A 184 -31.29 -9.87 6.40
C THR A 184 -30.32 -10.61 7.32
N ILE A 185 -30.47 -10.39 8.63
CA ILE A 185 -29.83 -11.18 9.67
C ILE A 185 -30.73 -12.38 9.94
N LYS A 186 -30.20 -13.60 9.80
CA LYS A 186 -30.88 -14.84 10.16
C LYS A 186 -30.32 -15.43 11.44
N CYS A 187 -31.21 -15.66 12.38
CA CYS A 187 -31.00 -16.50 13.56
C CYS A 187 -32.07 -17.59 13.64
N PRO A 188 -31.89 -18.63 14.47
CA PRO A 188 -32.79 -19.78 14.51
C PRO A 188 -34.26 -19.41 14.75
N SER A 189 -34.52 -18.37 15.56
CA SER A 189 -35.89 -17.95 15.90
C SER A 189 -36.41 -16.75 15.10
N ASN A 190 -35.55 -15.92 14.51
CA ASN A 190 -35.98 -14.70 13.85
C ASN A 190 -35.12 -14.33 12.63
N SER A 191 -35.73 -13.53 11.76
CA SER A 191 -35.03 -12.75 10.74
C SER A 191 -35.23 -11.27 11.02
N ALA A 192 -34.16 -10.49 11.05
CA ALA A 192 -34.20 -9.04 11.28
C ALA A 192 -33.52 -8.30 10.13
N GLU A 193 -33.98 -7.08 9.83
CA GLU A 193 -33.35 -6.23 8.83
C GLU A 193 -32.16 -5.46 9.43
N LEU A 194 -31.08 -5.38 8.66
CA LEU A 194 -29.87 -4.61 8.95
C LEU A 194 -29.57 -3.71 7.77
N ILE A 195 -29.45 -2.41 8.03
CA ILE A 195 -29.12 -1.44 6.98
C ILE A 195 -27.63 -1.10 7.07
N ILE A 196 -26.90 -1.32 5.98
CA ILE A 196 -25.49 -0.95 5.85
C ILE A 196 -25.39 0.28 4.96
N ARG A 197 -24.96 1.41 5.54
CA ARG A 197 -24.81 2.69 4.84
C ARG A 197 -23.46 3.32 5.12
N GLY A 198 -22.86 3.90 4.09
CA GLY A 198 -21.63 4.67 4.21
C GLY A 198 -21.08 5.15 2.87
N LEU A 199 -20.08 6.03 2.94
CA LEU A 199 -19.34 6.54 1.79
C LEU A 199 -17.89 6.07 1.92
N LEU A 200 -17.42 5.36 0.91
CA LEU A 200 -16.06 4.86 0.79
C LEU A 200 -15.25 5.75 -0.14
N HIS A 201 -13.94 5.81 0.09
CA HIS A 201 -13.05 6.52 -0.80
C HIS A 201 -12.73 5.63 -2.01
N HIS A 202 -12.80 6.19 -3.22
CA HIS A 202 -12.43 5.43 -4.41
C HIS A 202 -10.91 5.39 -4.53
N SER A 203 -10.30 4.21 -4.50
CA SER A 203 -8.87 4.09 -4.85
C SER A 203 -8.75 4.30 -6.35
N VAL A 204 -8.24 5.46 -6.77
CA VAL A 204 -7.74 5.61 -8.14
C VAL A 204 -6.45 4.81 -8.18
N GLU A 205 -6.42 3.72 -8.96
CA GLU A 205 -5.15 3.09 -9.31
C GLU A 205 -4.30 4.15 -9.99
N GLU A 206 -3.27 4.64 -9.28
CA GLU A 206 -2.30 5.55 -9.88
C GLU A 206 -1.73 4.88 -11.11
N ASN A 207 -1.86 5.52 -12.27
CA ASN A 207 -1.33 4.91 -13.47
C ASN A 207 0.20 4.79 -13.31
N PRO A 208 0.79 3.62 -13.61
CA PRO A 208 2.22 3.38 -13.45
C PRO A 208 3.10 4.32 -14.29
N TRP A 209 2.54 4.87 -15.36
CA TRP A 209 3.22 5.77 -16.29
C TRP A 209 3.39 7.20 -15.73
N SER A 210 2.51 7.66 -14.82
CA SER A 210 2.57 9.00 -14.22
C SER A 210 3.56 9.08 -13.06
N VAL A 211 3.80 7.96 -12.37
CA VAL A 211 4.86 7.87 -11.36
C VAL A 211 6.24 8.00 -12.01
N ARG A 212 6.37 7.52 -13.26
CA ARG A 212 7.60 7.60 -14.07
C ARG A 212 8.00 9.04 -14.40
N LYS A 213 7.05 9.90 -14.77
CA LYS A 213 7.33 11.32 -15.02
C LYS A 213 7.80 12.05 -13.76
N ALA A 214 7.19 11.80 -12.61
CA ALA A 214 7.57 12.46 -11.36
C ALA A 214 8.93 11.98 -10.81
N ALA A 215 9.33 10.74 -11.11
CA ALA A 215 10.63 10.20 -10.73
C ALA A 215 11.77 10.68 -11.64
N ASP A 216 11.56 10.68 -12.96
CA ASP A 216 12.52 11.23 -13.94
C ASP A 216 12.70 12.75 -13.75
N GLU A 217 11.66 13.47 -13.36
CA GLU A 217 11.71 14.91 -13.07
C GLU A 217 12.52 15.21 -11.80
N LYS A 218 12.46 14.35 -10.76
CA LYS A 218 13.27 14.48 -9.54
C LYS A 218 14.75 14.17 -9.75
N GLU A 219 15.09 13.23 -10.64
CA GLU A 219 16.48 12.89 -10.93
C GLU A 219 17.15 14.03 -11.73
N ASN A 220 16.42 14.69 -12.63
CA ASN A 220 16.90 15.86 -13.35
C ASN A 220 17.10 17.10 -12.47
N GLU A 221 16.31 17.29 -11.39
CA GLU A 221 16.53 18.39 -10.43
C GLU A 221 17.85 18.22 -9.64
N SER A 222 18.26 16.97 -9.37
CA SER A 222 19.48 16.68 -8.61
C SER A 222 20.78 17.05 -9.33
N PHE A 223 20.75 17.20 -10.66
CA PHE A 223 21.93 17.59 -11.45
C PHE A 223 22.13 19.11 -11.51
N ILE A 224 21.07 19.91 -11.38
CA ILE A 224 21.16 21.38 -11.52
C ILE A 224 21.50 22.06 -10.18
N MET A 225 21.09 21.48 -9.05
CA MET A 225 21.36 22.05 -7.71
C MET A 225 22.85 22.28 -7.39
N PRO A 226 23.80 21.39 -7.74
CA PRO A 226 25.23 21.66 -7.54
C PRO A 226 25.80 22.71 -8.51
N ILE A 227 25.21 22.88 -9.69
CA ILE A 227 25.67 23.86 -10.69
C ILE A 227 25.20 25.28 -10.33
N LEU A 228 23.95 25.42 -9.86
CA LEU A 228 23.40 26.69 -9.41
C LEU A 228 24.12 27.23 -8.17
N SER A 229 24.43 26.37 -7.19
CA SER A 229 25.18 26.79 -6.01
C SER A 229 26.61 27.24 -6.36
N ALA A 230 27.29 26.52 -7.26
CA ALA A 230 28.62 26.90 -7.73
C ALA A 230 28.64 28.27 -8.45
N LEU A 231 27.61 28.58 -9.25
CA LEU A 231 27.49 29.89 -9.90
C LEU A 231 27.18 31.00 -8.88
N GLN A 232 26.31 30.75 -7.91
CA GLN A 232 25.97 31.73 -6.88
C GLN A 232 27.16 32.08 -5.97
N ASP A 233 27.99 31.10 -5.64
CA ASP A 233 29.21 31.30 -4.86
C ASP A 233 30.26 32.11 -5.64
N PHE A 234 30.34 31.92 -6.96
CA PHE A 234 31.27 32.68 -7.81
C PHE A 234 30.87 34.17 -7.92
N TRP A 235 29.58 34.46 -8.04
CA TRP A 235 29.08 35.84 -8.13
C TRP A 235 29.20 36.59 -6.81
N THR A 236 28.93 35.95 -5.67
CA THR A 236 29.03 36.60 -4.35
C THR A 236 30.48 36.87 -3.95
N THR A 237 31.39 35.94 -4.25
CA THR A 237 32.82 36.11 -3.94
C THR A 237 33.48 37.19 -4.78
N THR A 238 33.16 37.27 -6.07
CA THR A 238 33.72 38.31 -6.96
C THR A 238 33.16 39.70 -6.62
N TYR A 239 31.87 39.80 -6.32
CA TYR A 239 31.23 41.06 -5.97
C TYR A 239 31.72 41.64 -4.64
N THR A 240 31.96 40.78 -3.63
CA THR A 240 32.47 41.22 -2.32
C THR A 240 33.92 41.74 -2.40
N LEU A 241 34.80 41.11 -3.18
CA LEU A 241 36.17 41.59 -3.38
C LEU A 241 36.23 42.96 -4.08
N MET A 242 35.35 43.19 -5.05
CA MET A 242 35.24 44.49 -5.74
C MET A 242 34.79 45.62 -4.79
N ILE A 243 33.84 45.35 -3.89
CA ILE A 243 33.38 46.36 -2.93
C ILE A 243 34.49 46.68 -1.91
N VAL A 244 35.15 45.66 -1.37
CA VAL A 244 36.21 45.85 -0.36
C VAL A 244 37.38 46.67 -0.94
N THR A 245 37.79 46.38 -2.18
CA THR A 245 38.86 47.13 -2.84
C THR A 245 38.49 48.61 -3.06
N LEU A 246 37.25 48.90 -3.45
CA LEU A 246 36.77 50.28 -3.60
C LEU A 246 36.75 51.04 -2.26
N ILE A 247 36.31 50.39 -1.17
CA ILE A 247 36.29 51.00 0.16
C ILE A 247 37.71 51.33 0.62
N VAL A 248 38.66 50.40 0.47
CA VAL A 248 40.06 50.62 0.85
C VAL A 248 40.67 51.77 0.04
N ALA A 249 40.44 51.80 -1.28
CA ALA A 249 40.91 52.90 -2.12
C ALA A 249 40.32 54.26 -1.71
N ALA A 250 39.03 54.31 -1.36
CA ALA A 250 38.39 55.53 -0.88
C ALA A 250 38.97 56.00 0.46
N ILE A 251 39.25 55.09 1.39
CA ILE A 251 39.88 55.41 2.68
C ILE A 251 41.29 55.98 2.44
N ILE A 252 42.09 55.35 1.57
CA ILE A 252 43.43 55.83 1.23
C ILE A 252 43.36 57.23 0.63
N ALA A 253 42.42 57.48 -0.30
CA ALA A 253 42.23 58.80 -0.88
C ALA A 253 41.84 59.86 0.16
N ILE A 254 40.97 59.54 1.11
CA ILE A 254 40.58 60.43 2.21
C ILE A 254 41.78 60.74 3.12
N VAL A 255 42.61 59.73 3.43
CA VAL A 255 43.83 59.92 4.24
C VAL A 255 44.83 60.81 3.51
N ILE A 256 45.06 60.59 2.21
CA ILE A 256 45.93 61.43 1.39
C ILE A 256 45.42 62.88 1.34
N LEU A 257 44.11 63.09 1.15
CA LEU A 257 43.50 64.42 1.16
C LEU A 257 43.63 65.12 2.52
N LYS A 258 43.51 64.38 3.63
CA LYS A 258 43.74 64.92 4.98
C LYS A 258 45.21 65.30 5.21
N ILE A 259 46.15 64.49 4.73
CA ILE A 259 47.59 64.78 4.84
C ILE A 259 47.96 66.00 3.99
N LEU A 260 47.45 66.11 2.76
CA LEU A 260 47.67 67.27 1.88
C LEU A 260 47.12 68.58 2.48
N LYS A 261 45.97 68.53 3.16
CA LYS A 261 45.41 69.68 3.90
C LYS A 261 46.21 70.07 5.14
N TYR A 262 47.05 69.19 5.67
CA TYR A 262 47.87 69.48 6.85
C TYR A 262 49.20 70.16 6.49
N PHE A 263 49.61 70.10 5.21
CA PHE A 263 50.86 70.65 4.68
C PHE A 263 50.68 71.97 3.90
N ILE A 264 49.45 72.46 3.74
CA ILE A 264 49.10 73.77 3.18
C ILE A 264 48.59 74.65 4.31
#